data_AF-A0A1U7NYL0-F1
#
_entry.id   AF-A0A1U7NYL0-F1
#
_cell.length_a   1.000
_cell.length_b   1.000
_cell.length_c   1.000
_cell.angle_alpha   90.00
_cell.angle_beta   90.00
_cell.angle_gamma   90.00
#
_symmetry.space_group_name_H-M   'P 1'
#
loop_
_entity.id
_entity.type
_entity.pdbx_description
1 polymer ?
#
loop_
_entity_poly.entity_id
_entity_poly.type
_entity_poly.pdbx_seq_one_letter_code
_entity_poly.pdbx_strand_id
1 'polypeptide(L)'
;MIAVLILLVIFGGITAIVYVDNAGKAGRKALSQSTQEQAQPLPAASQTALPHPQAETPESLALRLPEPARTQAWKLLCMVIDARKDGVNGDTRTAYLLTQTRESYLPDTLRAYLSLTDGARRTLEGQGQPPETLLTEQLGLLEDGVREALRHDHATADRLLSQGRFLRERFGAAESELSLKPGLRKG
;
A
#
# COMPACT_ATOMS: atom_id res chain seq x y z
N MET A 1 -2.64 -34.92 -5.23
CA MET A 1 -2.49 -34.66 -3.77
C MET A 1 -1.13 -34.08 -3.39
N ILE A 2 -0.07 -34.30 -4.17
CA ILE A 2 1.30 -33.78 -3.89
C ILE A 2 1.41 -32.25 -4.04
N ALA A 3 0.65 -31.63 -4.95
CA ALA A 3 0.68 -30.17 -5.16
C ALA A 3 0.14 -29.33 -4.00
N VAL A 4 -0.78 -29.88 -3.18
CA VAL A 4 -1.36 -29.17 -2.01
C VAL A 4 -0.39 -29.16 -0.83
N LEU A 5 0.46 -30.18 -0.71
CA LEU A 5 1.49 -30.26 0.34
C LEU A 5 2.59 -29.21 0.14
N ILE A 6 2.94 -28.88 -1.11
CA ILE A 6 3.97 -27.88 -1.41
C ILE A 6 3.51 -26.47 -1.02
N LEU A 7 2.23 -26.14 -1.25
CA LEU A 7 1.67 -24.83 -0.89
C LEU A 7 1.56 -24.63 0.63
N LEU A 8 1.28 -25.70 1.38
CA LEU A 8 1.20 -25.68 2.85
C LEU A 8 2.57 -25.49 3.52
N VAL A 9 3.66 -25.98 2.92
CA VAL A 9 5.02 -25.82 3.46
C VAL A 9 5.55 -24.39 3.26
N ILE A 10 5.18 -23.71 2.17
CA ILE A 10 5.59 -22.32 1.90
C ILE A 10 4.85 -21.33 2.81
N PHE A 11 3.55 -21.54 3.06
CA PHE A 11 2.76 -20.68 3.96
C PHE A 11 2.94 -21.01 5.46
N GLY A 12 3.21 -22.26 5.82
CA GLY A 12 3.35 -22.69 7.22
C GLY A 12 4.61 -22.18 7.93
N GLY A 13 5.65 -21.79 7.19
CA GLY A 13 6.89 -21.25 7.76
C GLY A 13 6.77 -19.81 8.29
N ILE A 14 5.88 -19.00 7.70
CA ILE A 14 5.76 -17.57 8.03
C ILE A 14 4.97 -17.36 9.34
N THR A 15 3.99 -18.21 9.64
CA THR A 15 3.18 -18.10 10.86
C THR A 15 3.96 -18.47 12.13
N ALA A 16 4.96 -19.35 12.06
CA ALA A 16 5.77 -19.74 13.22
C ALA A 16 6.70 -18.61 13.70
N ILE A 17 7.19 -17.75 12.80
CA ILE A 17 8.12 -16.65 13.14
C ILE A 17 7.39 -15.50 13.87
N VAL A 18 6.13 -15.24 13.53
CA VAL A 18 5.35 -14.17 14.19
C VAL A 18 4.85 -14.58 15.58
N TYR A 19 4.71 -15.89 15.87
CA TYR A 19 4.16 -16.36 17.14
C TYR A 19 5.14 -16.28 18.32
N VAL A 20 6.43 -16.55 18.10
CA VAL A 20 7.45 -16.53 19.18
C VAL A 20 7.72 -15.10 19.67
N ASP A 21 7.62 -14.11 18.78
CA ASP A 21 7.91 -12.71 19.10
C ASP A 21 6.80 -12.04 19.93
N ASN A 22 5.57 -12.57 19.84
CA ASN A 22 4.43 -12.07 20.61
C ASN A 22 4.38 -12.64 22.05
N ALA A 23 4.90 -13.85 22.27
CA ALA A 23 5.00 -14.46 23.60
C ALA A 23 6.01 -13.71 24.50
N GLY A 24 7.10 -13.18 23.92
CA GLY A 24 8.09 -12.37 24.65
C GLY A 24 7.55 -11.00 25.12
N LYS A 25 6.54 -10.45 24.43
CA LYS A 25 5.92 -9.16 24.80
C LYS A 25 4.92 -9.28 25.95
N ALA A 26 4.23 -10.42 26.08
CA ALA A 26 3.27 -10.65 27.16
C ALA A 26 3.92 -10.75 28.55
N GLY A 27 5.09 -11.41 28.66
CA GLY A 27 5.82 -11.53 29.93
C GLY A 27 6.40 -10.20 30.45
N ARG A 28 6.79 -9.30 29.55
CA ARG A 28 7.34 -7.97 29.94
C ARG A 28 6.28 -7.04 30.51
N LYS A 29 5.02 -7.11 30.05
CA LYS A 29 3.93 -6.29 30.58
C LYS A 29 3.57 -6.63 32.03
N ALA A 30 3.67 -7.91 32.41
CA ALA A 30 3.35 -8.35 33.77
C ALA A 30 4.37 -7.88 34.82
N LEU A 31 5.67 -7.76 34.47
CA LEU A 31 6.68 -7.19 35.38
C LEU A 31 6.60 -5.66 35.48
N SER A 32 6.11 -4.96 34.44
CA SER A 32 5.97 -3.50 34.48
C SER A 32 4.83 -3.03 35.37
N GLN A 33 3.76 -3.81 35.56
CA GLN A 33 2.61 -3.39 36.36
C GLN A 33 2.85 -3.43 37.87
N SER A 34 3.78 -4.26 38.37
CA SER A 34 4.05 -4.36 39.81
C SER A 34 5.04 -3.32 40.36
N THR A 35 5.70 -2.54 39.49
CA THR A 35 6.72 -1.55 39.91
C THR A 35 6.17 -0.11 39.98
N GLN A 36 4.92 0.12 39.55
CA GLN A 36 4.41 1.47 39.29
C GLN A 36 3.66 2.13 40.47
N GLU A 37 3.57 1.48 41.63
CA GLU A 37 2.77 1.99 42.77
C GLU A 37 3.60 2.62 43.91
N GLN A 38 4.94 2.66 43.83
CA GLN A 38 5.79 3.31 44.85
C GLN A 38 7.01 4.00 44.23
N ALA A 39 6.80 5.15 43.56
CA ALA A 39 7.89 6.07 43.28
C ALA A 39 7.38 7.52 43.25
N GLN A 40 7.74 8.24 44.30
CA GLN A 40 7.53 9.68 44.50
C GLN A 40 8.19 10.48 43.34
N PRO A 41 7.59 11.59 42.86
CA PRO A 41 8.05 12.21 41.62
C PRO A 41 9.36 12.97 41.83
N LEU A 42 10.45 12.45 41.25
CA LEU A 42 11.63 13.27 40.96
C LEU A 42 11.33 14.17 39.75
N PRO A 43 11.89 15.40 39.71
CA PRO A 43 11.70 16.32 38.59
C PRO A 43 12.15 15.66 37.29
N ALA A 44 11.28 15.71 36.28
CA ALA A 44 11.52 15.16 34.95
C ALA A 44 12.81 15.76 34.37
N ALA A 45 13.88 14.97 34.40
CA ALA A 45 15.00 15.19 33.51
C ALA A 45 14.43 15.07 32.08
N SER A 46 14.41 16.18 31.36
CA SER A 46 14.11 16.23 29.93
C SER A 46 14.97 15.17 29.25
N GLN A 47 14.34 14.07 28.87
CA GLN A 47 14.97 13.08 28.02
C GLN A 47 15.19 13.78 26.68
N THR A 48 16.40 14.29 26.47
CA THR A 48 16.89 14.63 25.14
C THR A 48 16.83 13.33 24.35
N ALA A 49 15.72 13.12 23.65
CA ALA A 49 15.52 11.96 22.81
C ALA A 49 16.71 11.89 21.84
N LEU A 50 17.48 10.81 21.94
CA LEU A 50 18.49 10.47 20.95
C LEU A 50 17.84 10.57 19.56
N PRO A 51 18.54 11.11 18.54
CA PRO A 51 18.06 11.07 17.17
C PRO A 51 17.67 9.62 16.86
N HIS A 52 16.37 9.38 16.64
CA HIS A 52 15.93 8.07 16.18
C HIS A 52 16.62 7.82 14.85
N PRO A 53 17.18 6.62 14.58
CA PRO A 53 17.68 6.30 13.26
C PRO A 53 16.56 6.63 12.28
N GLN A 54 16.79 7.61 11.39
CA GLN A 54 15.80 8.02 10.41
C GLN A 54 15.41 6.76 9.65
N ALA A 55 14.14 6.35 9.74
CA ALA A 55 13.63 5.25 8.95
C ALA A 55 13.98 5.54 7.49
N GLU A 56 14.77 4.65 6.86
CA GLU A 56 15.23 4.87 5.49
C GLU A 56 14.01 5.06 4.58
N THR A 57 13.90 6.23 3.97
CA THR A 57 12.76 6.57 3.12
C THR A 57 12.89 5.83 1.78
N PRO A 58 11.78 5.49 1.10
CA PRO A 58 11.85 4.78 -0.17
C PRO A 58 12.60 5.60 -1.24
N GLU A 59 12.60 6.93 -1.16
CA GLU A 59 13.39 7.81 -2.03
C GLU A 59 14.90 7.59 -1.81
N SER A 60 15.35 7.51 -0.55
CA SER A 60 16.76 7.26 -0.22
C SER A 60 17.22 5.87 -0.66
N LEU A 61 16.35 4.86 -0.57
CA LEU A 61 16.60 3.51 -1.05
C LEU A 61 16.73 3.47 -2.57
N ALA A 62 15.81 4.13 -3.29
CA ALA A 62 15.82 4.17 -4.76
C ALA A 62 17.10 4.78 -5.32
N LEU A 63 17.64 5.84 -4.69
CA LEU A 63 18.87 6.50 -5.13
C LEU A 63 20.12 5.61 -5.04
N ARG A 64 20.11 4.60 -4.16
CA ARG A 64 21.23 3.64 -4.00
C ARG A 64 21.24 2.54 -5.05
N LEU A 65 20.17 2.41 -5.84
CA LEU A 65 20.06 1.38 -6.86
C LEU A 65 20.95 1.70 -8.09
N PRO A 66 21.45 0.67 -8.79
CA PRO A 66 22.03 0.84 -10.11
C PRO A 66 20.97 1.19 -11.17
N GLU A 67 21.43 1.69 -12.33
CA GLU A 67 20.55 1.79 -13.51
C GLU A 67 20.37 0.40 -14.14
N PRO A 68 19.19 0.10 -14.73
CA PRO A 68 18.03 0.97 -14.92
C PRO A 68 17.03 0.99 -13.74
N ALA A 69 17.26 0.16 -12.71
CA ALA A 69 16.31 -0.06 -11.62
C ALA A 69 16.01 1.23 -10.82
N ARG A 70 16.99 2.11 -10.64
CA ARG A 70 16.81 3.43 -10.02
C ARG A 70 15.75 4.25 -10.74
N THR A 71 15.86 4.37 -12.06
CA THR A 71 14.89 5.12 -12.89
C THR A 71 13.48 4.55 -12.75
N GLN A 72 13.35 3.22 -12.76
CA GLN A 72 12.05 2.55 -12.64
C GLN A 72 11.42 2.75 -11.25
N ALA A 73 12.20 2.58 -10.18
CA ALA A 73 11.74 2.83 -8.82
C ALA A 73 11.31 4.30 -8.62
N TRP A 74 12.05 5.24 -9.21
CA TRP A 74 11.72 6.67 -9.14
C TRP A 74 10.42 6.99 -9.87
N LYS A 75 10.23 6.46 -11.07
CA LYS A 75 8.98 6.60 -11.84
C LYS A 75 7.78 6.08 -11.03
N LEU A 76 7.91 4.91 -10.41
CA LEU A 76 6.88 4.34 -9.55
C LEU A 76 6.57 5.25 -8.35
N LEU A 77 7.59 5.80 -7.69
CA LEU A 77 7.43 6.73 -6.58
C LEU A 77 6.66 7.99 -7.00
N CYS A 78 7.05 8.61 -8.11
CA CYS A 78 6.34 9.78 -8.65
C CYS A 78 4.86 9.43 -8.92
N MET A 79 4.59 8.32 -9.62
CA MET A 79 3.23 7.86 -9.92
C MET A 79 2.37 7.70 -8.65
N VAL A 80 2.92 7.07 -7.61
CA VAL A 80 2.21 6.86 -6.34
C VAL A 80 2.01 8.18 -5.58
N ILE A 81 3.01 9.06 -5.57
CA ILE A 81 2.92 10.36 -4.90
C ILE A 81 1.87 11.24 -5.58
N ASP A 82 1.88 11.31 -6.92
CA ASP A 82 0.98 12.15 -7.69
C ASP A 82 -0.46 11.65 -7.56
N ALA A 83 -0.69 10.34 -7.70
CA ALA A 83 -2.01 9.75 -7.49
C ALA A 83 -2.57 9.99 -6.08
N ARG A 84 -1.72 10.02 -5.05
CA ARG A 84 -2.15 10.35 -3.68
C ARG A 84 -2.48 11.82 -3.51
N LYS A 85 -1.78 12.72 -4.22
CA LYS A 85 -2.04 14.18 -4.18
C LYS A 85 -3.35 14.54 -4.88
N ASP A 86 -3.62 13.93 -6.03
CA ASP A 86 -4.84 14.18 -6.82
C ASP A 86 -6.11 13.71 -6.09
N GLY A 87 -5.94 12.87 -5.06
CA GLY A 87 -7.01 12.36 -4.21
C GLY A 87 -7.74 11.20 -4.90
N VAL A 88 -7.54 9.99 -4.38
CA VAL A 88 -8.34 8.82 -4.76
C VAL A 88 -9.73 8.98 -4.15
N ASN A 89 -10.61 9.70 -4.84
CA ASN A 89 -11.92 10.05 -4.34
C ASN A 89 -12.88 8.85 -4.49
N GLY A 90 -12.91 7.99 -3.46
CA GLY A 90 -13.98 7.02 -3.26
C GLY A 90 -13.56 5.55 -3.31
N ASP A 91 -12.43 5.21 -3.93
CA ASP A 91 -11.92 3.84 -3.91
C ASP A 91 -10.94 3.59 -2.75
N THR A 92 -11.49 3.04 -1.65
CA THR A 92 -10.71 2.63 -0.47
C THR A 92 -9.64 1.59 -0.82
N ARG A 93 -9.89 0.72 -1.81
CA ARG A 93 -8.93 -0.30 -2.22
C ARG A 93 -7.74 0.33 -2.93
N THR A 94 -7.98 1.27 -3.84
CA THR A 94 -6.91 2.00 -4.53
C THR A 94 -6.11 2.83 -3.55
N ALA A 95 -6.77 3.57 -2.64
CA ALA A 95 -6.09 4.33 -1.59
C ALA A 95 -5.22 3.45 -0.68
N TYR A 96 -5.73 2.27 -0.29
CA TYR A 96 -4.97 1.29 0.49
C TYR A 96 -3.75 0.79 -0.28
N LEU A 97 -3.92 0.40 -1.55
CA LEU A 97 -2.82 -0.12 -2.36
C LEU A 97 -1.71 0.93 -2.55
N LEU A 98 -2.05 2.18 -2.88
CA LEU A 98 -1.06 3.25 -3.02
C LEU A 98 -0.28 3.48 -1.72
N THR A 99 -0.98 3.43 -0.58
CA THR A 99 -0.35 3.56 0.74
C THR A 99 0.59 2.38 1.01
N GLN A 100 0.15 1.14 0.79
CA GLN A 100 0.99 -0.03 1.00
C GLN A 100 2.19 -0.08 0.05
N THR A 101 2.03 0.31 -1.21
CA THR A 101 3.14 0.39 -2.16
C THR A 101 4.21 1.35 -1.67
N ARG A 102 3.83 2.52 -1.14
CA ARG A 102 4.78 3.50 -0.63
C ARG A 102 5.44 3.07 0.69
N GLU A 103 4.65 2.56 1.64
CA GLU A 103 5.09 2.37 3.02
C GLU A 103 5.72 0.99 3.27
N SER A 104 5.36 -0.03 2.49
CA SER A 104 5.84 -1.41 2.68
C SER A 104 6.37 -2.03 1.40
N TYR A 105 5.55 -2.19 0.35
CA TYR A 105 5.93 -3.08 -0.76
C TYR A 105 7.19 -2.62 -1.49
N LEU A 106 7.23 -1.35 -1.92
CA LEU A 106 8.42 -0.82 -2.57
C LEU A 106 9.63 -0.82 -1.64
N PRO A 107 9.60 -0.20 -0.44
CA PRO A 107 10.79 -0.17 0.41
C PRO A 107 11.26 -1.55 0.86
N ASP A 108 10.36 -2.53 1.06
CA ASP A 108 10.72 -3.91 1.35
C ASP A 108 11.45 -4.57 0.17
N THR A 109 10.93 -4.41 -1.06
CA THR A 109 11.60 -4.88 -2.29
C THR A 109 12.99 -4.27 -2.45
N LEU A 110 13.12 -2.95 -2.25
CA LEU A 110 14.41 -2.26 -2.40
C LEU A 110 15.41 -2.70 -1.32
N ARG A 111 14.97 -2.82 -0.06
CA ARG A 111 15.81 -3.31 1.04
C ARG A 111 16.27 -4.74 0.79
N ALA A 112 15.39 -5.62 0.31
CA ALA A 112 15.74 -6.99 -0.02
C ALA A 112 16.89 -7.03 -1.04
N TYR A 113 16.78 -6.30 -2.16
CA TYR A 113 17.84 -6.23 -3.16
C TYR A 113 19.15 -5.61 -2.63
N LEU A 114 19.05 -4.49 -1.92
CA LEU A 114 20.22 -3.77 -1.38
C LEU A 114 20.95 -4.56 -0.28
N SER A 115 20.26 -5.48 0.40
CA SER A 115 20.82 -6.34 1.44
C SER A 115 21.49 -7.61 0.91
N LEU A 116 21.42 -7.88 -0.39
CA LEU A 116 22.00 -9.10 -0.98
C LEU A 116 23.52 -9.14 -0.79
N THR A 117 23.98 -10.19 -0.12
CA THR A 117 25.39 -10.53 -0.03
C THR A 117 25.90 -11.13 -1.33
N ASP A 118 27.22 -11.10 -1.55
CA ASP A 118 27.83 -11.72 -2.73
C ASP A 118 27.51 -13.21 -2.85
N GLY A 119 27.42 -13.92 -1.73
CA GLY A 119 27.02 -15.33 -1.71
C GLY A 119 25.59 -15.51 -2.22
N ALA A 120 24.64 -14.71 -1.74
CA ALA A 120 23.25 -14.76 -2.19
C ALA A 120 23.12 -14.39 -3.67
N ARG A 121 23.87 -13.39 -4.16
CA ARG A 121 23.91 -13.02 -5.58
C ARG A 121 24.36 -14.19 -6.46
N ARG A 122 25.47 -14.85 -6.11
CA ARG A 122 25.96 -16.03 -6.85
C ARG A 122 24.99 -17.21 -6.80
N THR A 123 24.29 -17.41 -5.68
CA THR A 123 23.27 -18.45 -5.57
C THR A 123 22.11 -18.18 -6.54
N LEU A 124 21.62 -16.94 -6.58
CA LEU A 124 20.55 -16.53 -7.50
C LEU A 124 20.98 -16.65 -8.98
N GLU A 125 22.19 -16.22 -9.31
CA GLU A 125 22.77 -16.40 -10.65
C GLU A 125 22.90 -17.88 -11.03
N GLY A 126 23.37 -18.73 -10.12
CA GLY A 126 23.45 -20.18 -10.34
C GLY A 126 22.08 -20.87 -10.51
N GLN A 127 21.01 -20.24 -10.03
CA GLN A 127 19.62 -20.67 -10.25
C GLN A 127 19.01 -20.09 -11.54
N GLY A 128 19.77 -19.31 -12.32
CA GLY A 128 19.28 -18.65 -13.53
C GLY A 128 18.37 -17.45 -13.25
N GLN A 129 18.41 -16.90 -12.05
CA GLN A 129 17.59 -15.75 -11.62
C GLN A 129 18.49 -14.59 -11.22
N PRO A 130 19.16 -13.91 -12.17
CA PRO A 130 20.06 -12.81 -11.84
C PRO A 130 19.31 -11.72 -11.03
N PRO A 131 19.89 -11.21 -9.91
CA PRO A 131 19.22 -10.29 -9.00
C PRO A 131 18.62 -9.05 -9.67
N GLU A 132 19.30 -8.52 -10.68
CA GLU A 132 18.92 -7.33 -11.43
C GLU A 132 17.65 -7.58 -12.26
N THR A 133 17.52 -8.76 -12.85
CA THR A 133 16.31 -9.19 -13.57
C THR A 133 15.15 -9.36 -12.61
N LEU A 134 15.38 -10.06 -11.48
CA LEU A 134 14.35 -10.23 -10.45
C LEU A 134 13.84 -8.88 -9.92
N LEU A 135 14.74 -7.94 -9.65
CA LEU A 135 14.35 -6.60 -9.21
C LEU A 135 13.51 -5.88 -10.27
N THR A 136 13.95 -5.94 -11.54
CA THR A 136 13.23 -5.30 -12.66
C THR A 136 11.81 -5.85 -12.80
N GLU A 137 11.65 -7.17 -12.71
CA GLU A 137 10.35 -7.84 -12.75
C GLU A 137 9.46 -7.42 -11.57
N GLN A 138 10.01 -7.41 -10.36
CA GLN A 138 9.27 -7.00 -9.15
C GLN A 138 8.82 -5.54 -9.21
N LEU A 139 9.69 -4.63 -9.66
CA LEU A 139 9.33 -3.24 -9.88
C LEU A 139 8.27 -3.10 -10.99
N GLY A 140 8.33 -3.92 -12.03
CA GLY A 140 7.30 -3.99 -13.07
C GLY A 140 5.93 -4.42 -12.51
N LEU A 141 5.90 -5.46 -11.69
CA LEU A 141 4.67 -5.93 -11.04
C LEU A 141 4.04 -4.85 -10.14
N LEU A 142 4.86 -4.13 -9.38
CA LEU A 142 4.38 -3.01 -8.56
C LEU A 142 3.81 -1.88 -9.42
N GLU A 143 4.51 -1.52 -10.50
CA GLU A 143 4.05 -0.48 -11.43
C GLU A 143 2.73 -0.85 -12.12
N ASP A 144 2.61 -2.09 -12.59
CA ASP A 144 1.39 -2.58 -13.23
C ASP A 144 0.22 -2.65 -12.25
N GLY A 145 0.46 -3.11 -11.02
CA GLY A 145 -0.55 -3.14 -9.96
C GLY A 145 -1.07 -1.74 -9.60
N VAL A 146 -0.16 -0.76 -9.48
CA VAL A 146 -0.55 0.64 -9.26
C VAL A 146 -1.35 1.18 -10.45
N ARG A 147 -0.87 0.98 -11.68
CA ARG A 147 -1.54 1.48 -12.88
C ARG A 147 -2.94 0.91 -13.03
N GLU A 148 -3.12 -0.37 -12.72
CA GLU A 148 -4.43 -1.01 -12.84
C GLU A 148 -5.41 -0.54 -11.75
N ALA A 149 -4.94 -0.28 -10.53
CA ALA A 149 -5.78 0.30 -9.49
C ALA A 149 -6.28 1.71 -9.89
N LEU A 150 -5.40 2.55 -10.44
CA LEU A 150 -5.78 3.89 -10.91
C LEU A 150 -6.80 3.83 -12.06
N ARG A 151 -6.68 2.85 -12.96
CA ARG A 151 -7.68 2.65 -14.03
C ARG A 151 -9.07 2.29 -13.49
N HIS A 152 -9.15 1.47 -12.44
CA HIS A 152 -10.42 1.02 -11.87
C HIS A 152 -11.21 2.16 -11.18
N ASP A 153 -10.51 3.09 -10.55
CA ASP A 153 -11.12 4.26 -9.91
C ASP A 153 -11.90 5.12 -10.93
N HIS A 154 -11.26 5.43 -12.06
CA HIS A 154 -11.89 6.15 -13.17
C HIS A 154 -13.11 5.40 -13.75
N ALA A 155 -13.00 4.09 -13.97
CA ALA A 155 -14.10 3.29 -14.50
C ALA A 155 -15.33 3.26 -13.57
N THR A 156 -15.11 3.33 -12.25
CA THR A 156 -16.19 3.37 -11.25
C THR A 156 -16.93 4.70 -11.29
N ALA A 157 -16.20 5.82 -11.41
CA ALA A 157 -16.80 7.14 -11.57
C ALA A 157 -17.64 7.24 -12.87
N ASP A 158 -17.11 6.76 -14.00
CA ASP A 158 -17.81 6.75 -15.29
C ASP A 158 -19.11 5.91 -15.24
N ARG A 159 -19.08 4.78 -14.54
CA ARG A 159 -20.26 3.93 -14.34
C ARG A 159 -21.32 4.64 -13.51
N LEU A 160 -20.95 5.37 -12.47
CA LEU A 160 -21.90 6.14 -11.65
C LEU A 160 -22.57 7.27 -12.48
N LEU A 161 -21.78 7.97 -13.29
CA LEU A 161 -22.29 9.03 -14.17
C LEU A 161 -23.25 8.49 -15.24
N SER A 162 -22.91 7.37 -15.87
CA SER A 162 -23.79 6.73 -16.86
C SER A 162 -25.10 6.25 -16.24
N GLN A 163 -25.05 5.64 -15.04
CA GLN A 163 -26.25 5.27 -14.30
C GLN A 163 -27.12 6.48 -13.96
N GLY A 164 -26.53 7.59 -13.51
CA GLY A 164 -27.27 8.82 -13.20
C GLY A 164 -27.97 9.41 -14.42
N ARG A 165 -27.34 9.37 -15.60
CA ARG A 165 -27.96 9.78 -16.87
C ARG A 165 -29.17 8.89 -17.22
N PHE A 166 -28.98 7.58 -17.16
CA PHE A 166 -30.06 6.62 -17.40
C PHE A 166 -31.25 6.83 -16.47
N LEU A 167 -31.00 7.02 -15.17
CA LEU A 167 -32.07 7.27 -14.19
C LEU A 167 -32.83 8.56 -14.52
N ARG A 168 -32.11 9.63 -14.92
CA ARG A 168 -32.74 10.90 -15.32
C ARG A 168 -33.58 10.74 -16.59
N GLU A 169 -33.11 10.00 -17.58
CA GLU A 169 -33.89 9.71 -18.79
C GLU A 169 -35.14 8.89 -18.49
N ARG A 170 -35.01 7.86 -17.63
CA ARG A 170 -36.10 6.92 -17.37
C ARG A 170 -37.19 7.45 -16.43
N PHE A 171 -36.79 8.29 -15.47
CA PHE A 171 -37.66 8.75 -14.38
C PHE A 171 -37.83 10.28 -14.32
N GLY A 172 -36.92 11.07 -14.92
CA GLY A 172 -36.93 12.54 -14.84
C GLY A 172 -37.92 13.24 -15.76
N ALA A 173 -38.49 12.56 -16.77
CA ALA A 173 -39.48 13.14 -17.67
C ALA A 173 -40.89 13.30 -17.03
N ALA A 174 -41.16 12.62 -15.91
CA ALA A 174 -42.48 12.61 -15.29
C ALA A 174 -42.87 13.92 -14.58
N GLU A 175 -41.90 14.76 -14.20
CA GLU A 175 -42.13 16.03 -13.50
C GLU A 175 -42.53 17.18 -14.46
N SER A 176 -42.17 17.09 -15.75
CA SER A 176 -42.41 18.19 -16.71
C SER A 176 -43.79 18.17 -17.36
N GLU A 177 -44.45 17.01 -17.47
CA GLU A 177 -45.77 16.90 -18.11
C GLU A 177 -46.95 17.18 -17.16
N LEU A 178 -46.71 17.26 -15.84
CA LEU A 178 -47.74 17.64 -14.86
C LEU A 178 -47.90 19.16 -14.66
N SER A 179 -47.12 19.99 -15.38
CA SER A 179 -47.41 21.41 -15.53
C SER A 179 -48.54 21.60 -16.56
N LEU A 180 -49.74 21.15 -16.18
CA LEU A 180 -50.98 21.40 -16.91
C LEU A 180 -51.24 22.92 -16.94
N LYS A 181 -50.90 23.50 -18.09
CA LYS A 181 -51.34 24.79 -18.63
C LYS A 181 -52.63 25.30 -17.96
N PRO A 182 -52.60 26.36 -17.13
CA PRO A 182 -53.82 26.92 -16.58
C PRO A 182 -54.56 27.69 -17.68
N GLY A 183 -55.64 27.10 -18.17
CA GLY A 183 -56.88 27.78 -18.51
C GLY A 183 -56.85 28.84 -19.61
N LEU A 184 -57.25 28.42 -20.82
CA LEU A 184 -58.08 29.25 -21.70
C LEU A 184 -59.23 29.88 -20.88
N ARG A 185 -59.33 31.21 -20.81
CA ARG A 185 -60.58 31.90 -20.48
C ARG A 185 -60.91 32.88 -21.60
N LYS A 186 -61.92 32.51 -22.40
CA LYS A 186 -62.54 33.35 -23.42
C LYS A 186 -63.12 34.61 -22.75
N GLY A 187 -62.85 35.77 -23.35
CA GLY A 187 -63.61 37.01 -23.20
C GLY A 187 -64.21 37.35 -24.56
#